data_AF-A0A6P0TA57-F1
#
_entry.id   AF-A0A6P0TA57-F1
#
_cell.length_a   1.000
_cell.length_b   1.000
_cell.length_c   1.000
_cell.angle_alpha   90.00
_cell.angle_beta   90.00
_cell.angle_gamma   90.00
#
_symmetry.space_group_name_H-M   'P 1'
#
loop_
_entity.id
_entity.type
_entity.pdbx_description
1 polymer ?
#
loop_
_entity_poly.entity_id
_entity_poly.type
_entity_poly.pdbx_seq_one_letter_code
_entity_poly.pdbx_strand_id
1 'polypeptide(L)'
;MNKLCLLQKYRLLECFTFGILLIIPFLGTENVNSQIVPDNTLGDERSIVNSVGNTDQIDGGAIRGENLFHSFEQFSIEAGRAAYFSNPDVINNIFSRVTGGDRSDIMGTLGVLGDANLFLLNPSGILFGPDATLDIRGAFYTSTAGEITFPDGNTFSALVPGAPPLLTVDVTIPISVEFAGAIPGTPVGNLTNEAKLVLDAGQQLTLQGNTVVSRGELIAPGGTV
;
A
#
# COMPACT_ATOMS: atom_id res chain seq x y z
N MET A 1 49.50 80.13 16.98
CA MET A 1 50.97 80.06 17.15
C MET A 1 51.34 78.67 17.61
N ASN A 2 52.02 77.90 16.74
CA ASN A 2 53.03 76.83 16.98
C ASN A 2 52.72 75.72 18.02
N LYS A 3 53.05 74.44 17.86
CA LYS A 3 53.69 73.62 16.83
C LYS A 3 53.49 72.16 17.29
N LEU A 4 53.52 71.22 16.34
CA LEU A 4 53.65 69.78 16.54
C LEU A 4 54.88 69.38 17.40
N CYS A 5 54.81 68.25 18.13
CA CYS A 5 55.92 67.32 18.44
C CYS A 5 55.35 66.02 19.07
N LEU A 6 55.29 64.87 18.36
CA LEU A 6 56.14 63.64 18.53
C LEU A 6 55.95 62.94 19.91
N LEU A 7 55.67 61.63 20.10
CA LEU A 7 55.97 60.34 19.44
C LEU A 7 54.91 59.29 19.92
N GLN A 8 54.33 58.45 19.07
CA GLN A 8 54.75 57.06 18.73
C GLN A 8 54.99 56.14 19.96
N LYS A 9 54.06 55.19 20.27
CA LYS A 9 54.20 53.70 20.12
C LYS A 9 53.22 52.85 21.00
N TYR A 10 52.79 51.71 20.41
CA TYR A 10 52.19 50.47 20.99
C TYR A 10 50.66 50.45 21.25
N ARG A 11 49.86 49.89 20.33
CA ARG A 11 49.46 48.47 20.18
C ARG A 11 48.45 48.00 21.24
N LEU A 12 47.16 47.98 20.91
CA LEU A 12 46.25 46.87 21.20
C LEU A 12 45.26 46.74 20.04
N LEU A 13 45.26 45.55 19.44
CA LEU A 13 44.45 45.13 18.31
C LEU A 13 43.19 44.50 18.91
N GLU A 14 42.06 45.21 18.94
CA GLU A 14 40.78 44.61 19.30
C GLU A 14 40.16 43.97 18.06
N CYS A 15 40.31 42.66 17.97
CA CYS A 15 39.69 41.84 16.94
C CYS A 15 38.26 41.53 17.38
N PHE A 16 37.28 42.27 16.86
CA PHE A 16 35.86 42.04 17.11
C PHE A 16 35.39 40.85 16.27
N THR A 17 35.59 39.63 16.75
CA THR A 17 35.01 38.44 16.10
C THR A 17 33.56 38.29 16.54
N PHE A 18 32.63 38.78 15.72
CA PHE A 18 31.22 38.40 15.78
C PHE A 18 31.09 36.91 15.43
N GLY A 19 31.02 36.05 16.44
CA GLY A 19 30.64 34.65 16.25
C GLY A 19 29.15 34.58 15.99
N ILE A 20 28.75 34.46 14.71
CA ILE A 20 27.38 34.11 14.35
C ILE A 20 27.21 32.62 14.66
N LEU A 21 26.51 32.32 15.76
CA LEU A 21 26.06 30.98 16.08
C LEU A 21 24.93 30.62 15.09
N LEU A 22 25.28 29.91 14.02
CA LEU A 22 24.34 29.28 13.10
C LEU A 22 23.60 28.19 13.87
N ILE A 23 22.40 28.52 14.36
CA ILE A 23 21.43 27.54 14.86
C ILE A 23 20.95 26.78 13.63
N ILE A 24 21.52 25.60 13.38
CA ILE A 24 20.99 24.66 12.39
C ILE A 24 19.69 24.14 12.98
N PRO A 25 18.51 24.41 12.40
CA PRO A 25 17.30 23.73 12.83
C PRO A 25 17.49 22.25 12.55
N PHE A 26 17.55 21.47 13.63
CA PHE A 26 17.45 20.02 13.57
C PHE A 26 16.05 19.72 13.01
N LEU A 27 15.97 19.47 11.71
CA LEU A 27 14.78 18.95 11.05
C LEU A 27 14.54 17.57 11.66
N GLY A 28 13.63 17.51 12.63
CA GLY A 28 13.12 16.24 13.13
C GLY A 28 12.53 15.48 11.95
N THR A 29 13.02 14.26 11.73
CA THR A 29 12.36 13.31 10.84
C THR A 29 11.04 12.94 11.49
N GLU A 30 9.92 13.48 10.99
CA GLU A 30 8.62 12.94 11.37
C GLU A 30 8.57 11.50 10.87
N ASN A 31 8.40 10.56 11.80
CA ASN A 31 8.10 9.19 11.43
C ASN A 31 6.72 9.23 10.78
N VAL A 32 6.68 9.13 9.45
CA VAL A 32 5.43 8.93 8.74
C VAL A 32 4.91 7.57 9.17
N ASN A 33 3.82 7.57 9.94
CA ASN A 33 3.16 6.36 10.35
C ASN A 33 2.55 5.73 9.09
N SER A 34 2.95 4.51 8.74
CA SER A 34 2.37 3.80 7.60
C SER A 34 0.89 3.57 7.85
N GLN A 35 0.04 3.83 6.85
CA GLN A 35 -1.40 3.51 6.91
C GLN A 35 -1.69 2.07 6.44
N ILE A 36 -0.64 1.22 6.44
CA ILE A 36 -0.74 -0.20 6.16
C ILE A 36 -0.36 -0.93 7.45
N VAL A 37 -1.36 -1.50 8.10
CA VAL A 37 -1.22 -2.14 9.41
C VAL A 37 -1.59 -3.61 9.26
N PRO A 38 -0.62 -4.54 9.35
CA PRO A 38 -0.90 -5.97 9.42
C PRO A 38 -1.80 -6.33 10.60
N ASP A 39 -2.69 -7.30 10.41
CA ASP A 39 -3.39 -7.96 11.50
C ASP A 39 -2.64 -9.24 11.95
N ASN A 40 -3.22 -9.97 12.91
CA ASN A 40 -2.65 -11.22 13.42
C ASN A 40 -3.41 -12.49 12.96
N THR A 41 -4.28 -12.37 11.96
CA THR A 41 -5.21 -13.44 11.54
C THR A 41 -4.52 -14.54 10.72
N LEU A 42 -3.29 -14.31 10.27
CA LEU A 42 -2.40 -15.33 9.68
C LEU A 42 -1.49 -16.03 10.70
N GLY A 43 -1.59 -15.69 11.99
CA GLY A 43 -0.76 -16.28 13.04
C GLY A 43 0.74 -15.98 12.86
N ASP A 44 1.58 -17.02 12.90
CA ASP A 44 3.04 -16.90 12.76
C ASP A 44 3.48 -16.49 11.33
N GLU A 45 2.59 -16.64 10.34
CA GLU A 45 2.82 -16.29 8.93
C GLU A 45 2.28 -14.88 8.61
N ARG A 46 2.29 -13.96 9.58
CA ARG A 46 1.74 -12.61 9.42
C ARG A 46 2.42 -11.80 8.31
N SER A 47 1.67 -10.85 7.75
CA SER A 47 2.23 -9.81 6.89
C SER A 47 3.22 -8.95 7.67
N ILE A 48 4.25 -8.47 7.01
CA ILE A 48 5.27 -7.58 7.57
C ILE A 48 5.33 -6.34 6.69
N VAL A 49 5.25 -5.15 7.28
CA VAL A 49 5.39 -3.89 6.56
C VAL A 49 6.69 -3.23 6.99
N ASN A 50 7.58 -3.04 6.01
CA ASN A 50 8.87 -2.38 6.17
C ASN A 50 8.83 -1.03 5.44
N SER A 51 8.66 0.06 6.18
CA SER A 51 8.65 1.40 5.63
C SER A 51 10.08 1.92 5.41
N VAL A 52 10.43 2.20 4.15
CA VAL A 52 11.71 2.81 3.74
C VAL A 52 11.41 4.10 2.98
N GLY A 53 11.61 5.23 3.64
CA GLY A 53 11.24 6.53 3.07
C GLY A 53 9.74 6.63 2.80
N ASN A 54 9.38 6.89 1.54
CA ASN A 54 7.98 6.97 1.10
C ASN A 54 7.42 5.64 0.58
N THR A 55 8.15 4.55 0.76
CA THR A 55 7.75 3.23 0.28
C THR A 55 7.49 2.29 1.44
N ASP A 56 6.34 1.65 1.42
CA ASP A 56 5.96 0.54 2.30
C ASP A 56 6.19 -0.78 1.55
N GLN A 57 7.26 -1.49 1.88
CA GLN A 57 7.49 -2.83 1.35
C GLN A 57 6.72 -3.85 2.20
N ILE A 58 5.93 -4.69 1.55
CA ILE A 58 5.08 -5.70 2.18
C ILE A 58 5.75 -7.07 1.96
N ASP A 59 6.23 -7.64 3.06
CA ASP A 59 6.91 -8.92 3.14
C ASP A 59 6.12 -9.92 4.02
N GLY A 60 6.69 -11.10 4.25
CA GLY A 60 6.06 -12.14 5.08
C GLY A 60 4.86 -12.77 4.37
N GLY A 61 3.80 -13.06 5.11
CA GLY A 61 2.60 -13.70 4.58
C GLY A 61 2.68 -15.23 4.56
N ALA A 62 1.51 -15.85 4.35
CA ALA A 62 1.37 -17.30 4.33
C ALA A 62 1.46 -17.82 2.88
N ILE A 63 2.35 -18.77 2.61
CA ILE A 63 2.54 -19.34 1.27
C ILE A 63 1.83 -20.69 1.17
N ARG A 64 1.03 -20.89 0.11
CA ARG A 64 0.37 -22.16 -0.22
C ARG A 64 0.54 -22.45 -1.72
N GLY A 65 1.60 -23.18 -2.06
CA GLY A 65 1.99 -23.39 -3.46
C GLY A 65 2.41 -22.08 -4.11
N GLU A 66 1.76 -21.72 -5.22
CA GLU A 66 2.02 -20.50 -5.99
C GLU A 66 1.22 -19.28 -5.50
N ASN A 67 0.57 -19.39 -4.34
CA ASN A 67 -0.24 -18.33 -3.75
C ASN A 67 0.39 -17.80 -2.46
N LEU A 68 0.45 -16.48 -2.35
CA LEU A 68 0.89 -15.76 -1.17
C LEU A 68 -0.30 -15.00 -0.57
N PHE A 69 -0.51 -15.14 0.73
CA PHE A 69 -1.63 -14.53 1.44
C PHE A 69 -1.14 -13.46 2.41
N HIS A 70 -1.75 -12.27 2.32
CA HIS A 70 -1.57 -11.16 3.23
C HIS A 70 -2.89 -10.76 3.88
N SER A 71 -2.81 -10.35 5.14
CA SER A 71 -3.94 -9.82 5.90
C SER A 71 -3.53 -8.54 6.62
N PHE A 72 -4.44 -7.57 6.60
CA PHE A 72 -4.25 -6.24 7.14
C PHE A 72 -5.48 -5.81 7.95
N GLU A 73 -5.25 -5.12 9.06
CA GLU A 73 -6.31 -4.38 9.74
C GLU A 73 -6.64 -3.10 8.97
N GLN A 74 -5.63 -2.42 8.45
CA GLN A 74 -5.77 -1.19 7.64
C GLN A 74 -4.87 -1.25 6.42
N PHE A 75 -5.37 -0.76 5.29
CA PHE A 75 -4.60 -0.70 4.06
C PHE A 75 -4.98 0.56 3.27
N SER A 76 -4.22 1.62 3.44
CA SER A 76 -4.32 2.85 2.65
C SER A 76 -2.93 3.31 2.21
N ILE A 77 -2.85 3.98 1.06
CA ILE A 77 -1.61 4.49 0.49
C ILE A 77 -1.81 5.99 0.29
N GLU A 78 -1.10 6.81 1.06
CA GLU A 78 -1.19 8.26 0.94
C GLU A 78 -0.59 8.78 -0.37
N ALA A 79 -1.00 9.98 -0.79
CA ALA A 79 -0.45 10.61 -1.98
C ALA A 79 1.07 10.81 -1.87
N GLY A 80 1.80 10.49 -2.93
CA GLY A 80 3.27 10.54 -2.95
C GLY A 80 3.96 9.39 -2.20
N ARG A 81 3.21 8.44 -1.63
CA ARG A 81 3.73 7.17 -1.12
C ARG A 81 3.51 6.04 -2.12
N ALA A 82 4.22 4.94 -1.88
CA ALA A 82 4.03 3.69 -2.61
C ALA A 82 3.96 2.50 -1.66
N ALA A 83 3.15 1.50 -2.01
CA ALA A 83 3.16 0.20 -1.35
C ALA A 83 3.49 -0.89 -2.37
N TYR A 84 4.45 -1.74 -2.03
CA TYR A 84 4.92 -2.81 -2.91
C TYR A 84 4.86 -4.15 -2.22
N PHE A 85 4.11 -5.08 -2.80
CA PHE A 85 4.15 -6.48 -2.39
C PHE A 85 5.43 -7.14 -2.91
N SER A 86 6.18 -7.75 -2.01
CA SER A 86 7.29 -8.63 -2.39
C SER A 86 6.75 -9.87 -3.11
N ASN A 87 7.44 -10.28 -4.16
CA ASN A 87 7.11 -11.46 -4.96
C ASN A 87 8.27 -12.46 -4.85
N PRO A 88 8.27 -13.36 -3.86
CA PRO A 88 9.22 -14.48 -3.85
C PRO A 88 9.09 -15.33 -5.12
N ASP A 89 10.14 -16.07 -5.46
CA ASP A 89 10.11 -17.02 -6.58
C ASP A 89 8.93 -17.99 -6.44
N VAL A 90 8.35 -18.42 -7.57
CA VAL A 90 7.23 -19.39 -7.66
C VAL A 90 5.83 -18.82 -7.29
N ILE A 91 5.73 -17.60 -6.78
CA ILE A 91 4.42 -16.96 -6.50
C ILE A 91 3.82 -16.37 -7.77
N ASN A 92 2.62 -16.85 -8.14
CA ASN A 92 1.83 -16.37 -9.26
C ASN A 92 0.64 -15.50 -8.81
N ASN A 93 0.16 -15.67 -7.57
CA ASN A 93 -0.97 -14.90 -7.04
C ASN A 93 -0.68 -14.39 -5.63
N ILE A 94 -0.99 -13.12 -5.39
CA ILE A 94 -0.94 -12.47 -4.09
C ILE A 94 -2.37 -12.12 -3.68
N PHE A 95 -2.89 -12.79 -2.66
CA PHE A 95 -4.21 -12.54 -2.08
C PHE A 95 -4.09 -11.68 -0.84
N SER A 96 -4.67 -10.48 -0.87
CA SER A 96 -4.64 -9.52 0.22
C SER A 96 -6.05 -9.21 0.70
N ARG A 97 -6.26 -9.24 2.02
CA ARG A 97 -7.53 -8.85 2.64
C ARG A 97 -7.34 -7.76 3.69
N VAL A 98 -8.35 -6.91 3.82
CA VAL A 98 -8.48 -5.95 4.92
C VAL A 98 -9.60 -6.41 5.85
N THR A 99 -9.27 -6.69 7.11
CA THR A 99 -10.21 -7.20 8.13
C THR A 99 -10.82 -6.10 8.98
N GLY A 100 -10.20 -4.92 9.01
CA GLY A 100 -10.72 -3.77 9.75
C GLY A 100 -11.95 -3.14 9.11
N GLY A 101 -12.60 -2.27 9.88
CA GLY A 101 -13.83 -1.58 9.47
C GLY A 101 -13.62 -0.37 8.56
N ASP A 102 -12.37 -0.03 8.23
CA ASP A 102 -12.03 1.19 7.50
C ASP A 102 -11.88 0.94 5.99
N ARG A 103 -12.31 1.93 5.20
CA ARG A 103 -12.14 1.96 3.76
C ARG A 103 -10.66 2.07 3.39
N SER A 104 -10.25 1.41 2.31
CA SER A 104 -8.93 1.60 1.70
C SER A 104 -8.90 2.84 0.82
N ASP A 105 -8.06 3.81 1.16
CA ASP A 105 -7.80 5.01 0.37
C ASP A 105 -6.46 4.86 -0.36
N ILE A 106 -6.52 4.57 -1.66
CA ILE A 106 -5.36 4.41 -2.53
C ILE A 106 -5.14 5.73 -3.27
N MET A 107 -4.25 6.56 -2.75
CA MET A 107 -3.93 7.90 -3.27
C MET A 107 -2.51 7.95 -3.89
N GLY A 108 -1.74 6.88 -3.77
CA GLY A 108 -0.36 6.75 -4.27
C GLY A 108 -0.17 5.54 -5.20
N THR A 109 1.05 4.99 -5.22
CA THR A 109 1.38 3.84 -6.06
C THR A 109 1.13 2.52 -5.34
N LEU A 110 0.36 1.63 -5.95
CA LEU A 110 0.19 0.24 -5.54
C LEU A 110 0.92 -0.66 -6.53
N GLY A 111 1.84 -1.49 -6.06
CA GLY A 111 2.63 -2.34 -6.96
C GLY A 111 3.03 -3.69 -6.41
N VAL A 112 3.62 -4.49 -7.30
CA VAL A 112 4.18 -5.81 -7.01
C VAL A 112 5.62 -5.85 -7.53
N LEU A 113 6.56 -6.28 -6.69
CA LEU A 113 7.97 -6.45 -7.07
C LEU A 113 8.19 -7.76 -7.84
N GLY A 114 7.51 -7.89 -8.97
CA GLY A 114 7.44 -9.12 -9.77
C GLY A 114 6.30 -9.06 -10.77
N ASP A 115 5.84 -10.23 -11.21
CA ASP A 115 4.76 -10.38 -12.18
C ASP A 115 3.55 -11.17 -11.67
N ALA A 116 3.48 -11.46 -10.37
CA ALA A 116 2.29 -12.07 -9.77
C ALA A 116 1.04 -11.18 -9.96
N ASN A 117 -0.09 -11.87 -10.06
CA ASN A 117 -1.40 -11.25 -9.99
C ASN A 117 -1.66 -10.74 -8.57
N LEU A 118 -2.28 -9.57 -8.44
CA LEU A 118 -2.65 -9.00 -7.15
C LEU A 118 -4.17 -9.00 -6.98
N PHE A 119 -4.63 -9.60 -5.89
CA PHE A 119 -6.01 -9.58 -5.44
C PHE A 119 -6.09 -8.75 -4.14
N LEU A 120 -6.88 -7.68 -4.14
CA LEU A 120 -7.08 -6.81 -2.98
C LEU A 120 -8.56 -6.76 -2.59
N LEU A 121 -8.87 -7.28 -1.40
CA LEU A 121 -10.21 -7.36 -0.84
C LEU A 121 -10.37 -6.41 0.35
N ASN A 122 -11.35 -5.51 0.30
CA ASN A 122 -11.78 -4.73 1.47
C ASN A 122 -13.31 -4.55 1.49
N PRO A 123 -14.04 -5.28 2.36
CA PRO A 123 -15.48 -5.18 2.48
C PRO A 123 -15.99 -3.78 2.85
N SER A 124 -15.16 -3.00 3.55
CA SER A 124 -15.47 -1.63 4.01
C SER A 124 -15.37 -0.59 2.88
N GLY A 125 -14.83 -0.99 1.73
CA GLY A 125 -14.79 -0.20 0.50
C GLY A 125 -13.37 0.12 0.05
N ILE A 126 -13.26 0.58 -1.19
CA ILE A 126 -11.97 0.94 -1.81
C ILE A 126 -12.17 2.21 -2.64
N LEU A 127 -11.29 3.19 -2.46
CA LEU A 127 -11.22 4.40 -3.27
C LEU A 127 -9.84 4.50 -3.92
N PHE A 128 -9.79 4.50 -5.25
CA PHE A 128 -8.62 4.96 -6.00
C PHE A 128 -8.78 6.45 -6.27
N GLY A 129 -7.97 7.28 -5.62
CA GLY A 129 -7.98 8.73 -5.81
C GLY A 129 -7.34 9.16 -7.14
N PRO A 130 -7.46 10.43 -7.55
CA PRO A 130 -6.99 10.90 -8.86
C PRO A 130 -5.51 10.61 -9.17
N ASP A 131 -4.67 10.58 -8.14
CA ASP A 131 -3.21 10.35 -8.24
C ASP A 131 -2.81 8.87 -8.06
N ALA A 132 -3.79 7.97 -7.91
CA ALA A 132 -3.51 6.55 -7.73
C ALA A 132 -2.88 5.95 -8.99
N THR A 133 -1.84 5.15 -8.80
CA THR A 133 -1.13 4.47 -9.89
C THR A 133 -0.96 2.99 -9.58
N LEU A 134 -1.03 2.16 -10.61
CA LEU A 134 -0.71 0.74 -10.53
C LEU A 134 0.66 0.51 -11.14
N ASP A 135 1.56 -0.13 -10.40
CA ASP A 135 2.81 -0.70 -10.90
C ASP A 135 2.75 -2.22 -10.75
N ILE A 136 1.91 -2.83 -11.59
CA ILE A 136 1.56 -4.26 -11.53
C ILE A 136 1.72 -4.83 -12.93
N ARG A 137 2.60 -5.82 -13.06
CA ARG A 137 2.89 -6.50 -14.34
C ARG A 137 1.99 -7.71 -14.61
N GLY A 138 1.34 -8.25 -13.57
CA GLY A 138 0.31 -9.28 -13.66
C GLY A 138 -1.10 -8.70 -13.76
N ALA A 139 -2.11 -9.56 -13.57
CA ALA A 139 -3.50 -9.14 -13.43
C ALA A 139 -3.75 -8.43 -12.10
N PHE A 140 -4.69 -7.49 -12.08
CA PHE A 140 -5.14 -6.83 -10.87
C PHE A 140 -6.64 -7.03 -10.65
N TYR A 141 -6.98 -7.58 -9.50
CA TYR A 141 -8.34 -7.80 -9.05
C TYR A 141 -8.56 -7.04 -7.75
N THR A 142 -9.60 -6.21 -7.69
CA THR A 142 -9.93 -5.47 -6.48
C THR A 142 -11.42 -5.60 -6.20
N SER A 143 -11.78 -5.87 -4.94
CA SER A 143 -13.16 -6.16 -4.58
C SER A 143 -13.61 -5.67 -3.20
N THR A 144 -14.89 -5.33 -3.07
CA THR A 144 -15.55 -5.04 -1.78
C THR A 144 -16.33 -6.21 -1.20
N ALA A 145 -16.03 -7.41 -1.66
CA ALA A 145 -16.60 -8.62 -1.09
C ALA A 145 -16.00 -9.00 0.26
N GLY A 146 -16.69 -9.91 0.94
CA GLY A 146 -16.32 -10.45 2.24
C GLY A 146 -15.26 -11.53 2.17
N GLU A 147 -15.23 -12.32 1.10
CA GLU A 147 -14.32 -13.45 0.98
C GLU A 147 -14.08 -13.89 -0.46
N ILE A 148 -12.96 -14.60 -0.60
CA ILE A 148 -12.54 -15.33 -1.79
C ILE A 148 -12.79 -16.80 -1.54
N THR A 149 -13.63 -17.42 -2.35
CA THR A 149 -13.91 -18.86 -2.31
C THR A 149 -13.15 -19.55 -3.43
N PHE A 150 -12.34 -20.51 -3.02
CA PHE A 150 -11.49 -21.31 -3.90
C PHE A 150 -12.24 -22.54 -4.42
N PRO A 151 -11.73 -23.18 -5.49
CA PRO A 151 -12.40 -24.32 -6.12
C PRO A 151 -12.65 -25.53 -5.23
N ASP A 152 -11.80 -25.73 -4.24
CA ASP A 152 -11.90 -26.80 -3.26
C ASP A 152 -12.94 -26.50 -2.15
N GLY A 153 -13.61 -25.34 -2.25
CA GLY A 153 -14.60 -24.85 -1.29
C GLY A 153 -14.00 -24.16 -0.07
N ASN A 154 -12.67 -24.07 0.03
CA ASN A 154 -12.04 -23.31 1.08
C ASN A 154 -12.16 -21.80 0.83
N THR A 155 -12.14 -21.00 1.90
CA THR A 155 -12.30 -19.54 1.80
C THR A 155 -11.14 -18.78 2.42
N PHE A 156 -10.90 -17.58 1.90
CA PHE A 156 -10.06 -16.56 2.50
C PHE A 156 -10.92 -15.32 2.78
N SER A 157 -11.36 -15.20 4.04
CA SER A 157 -12.41 -14.25 4.45
C SER A 157 -11.87 -13.03 5.18
N ALA A 158 -12.32 -11.84 4.82
CA ALA A 158 -12.13 -10.60 5.55
C ALA A 158 -13.14 -10.43 6.69
N LEU A 159 -14.29 -11.11 6.64
CA LEU A 159 -15.39 -10.96 7.60
C LEU A 159 -15.27 -11.91 8.80
N VAL A 160 -14.85 -13.14 8.54
CA VAL A 160 -14.55 -14.14 9.58
C VAL A 160 -13.11 -14.59 9.37
N PRO A 161 -12.13 -13.74 9.73
CA PRO A 161 -10.76 -13.97 9.35
C PRO A 161 -10.14 -15.12 10.16
N GLY A 162 -9.54 -16.05 9.44
CA GLY A 162 -8.69 -17.11 9.97
C GLY A 162 -7.50 -17.34 9.05
N ALA A 163 -6.57 -18.21 9.47
CA ALA A 163 -5.44 -18.58 8.64
C ALA A 163 -5.93 -19.27 7.34
N PRO A 164 -5.27 -19.02 6.19
CA PRO A 164 -5.64 -19.66 4.95
C PRO A 164 -5.45 -21.18 5.05
N PRO A 165 -6.18 -21.95 4.23
CA PRO A 165 -6.12 -23.41 4.23
C PRO A 165 -4.69 -23.90 4.06
N LEU A 166 -4.33 -25.02 4.69
CA LEU A 166 -2.97 -25.59 4.59
C LEU A 166 -2.70 -26.28 3.24
N LEU A 167 -3.75 -26.60 2.47
CA LEU A 167 -3.62 -27.29 1.19
C LEU A 167 -3.22 -26.33 0.08
N THR A 168 -2.48 -26.86 -0.91
CA THR A 168 -2.20 -26.15 -2.15
C THR A 168 -3.52 -25.84 -2.85
N VAL A 169 -3.86 -24.56 -2.91
CA VAL A 169 -4.99 -24.11 -3.71
C VAL A 169 -4.49 -23.96 -5.15
N ASP A 170 -4.90 -24.86 -6.04
CA ASP A 170 -4.68 -24.67 -7.47
C ASP A 170 -5.72 -23.67 -7.98
N VAL A 171 -5.29 -22.42 -8.20
CA VAL A 171 -6.17 -21.35 -8.69
C VAL A 171 -6.10 -21.33 -10.22
N THR A 172 -6.50 -22.42 -10.87
CA THR A 172 -6.65 -22.50 -12.34
C THR A 172 -8.08 -22.20 -12.83
N ILE A 173 -8.99 -21.81 -11.93
CA ILE A 173 -10.44 -21.82 -12.13
C ILE A 173 -11.12 -20.65 -11.39
N PRO A 174 -12.38 -20.29 -11.70
CA PRO A 174 -12.96 -19.02 -11.27
C PRO A 174 -13.13 -18.96 -9.75
N ILE A 175 -12.47 -17.99 -9.15
CA ILE A 175 -12.71 -17.56 -7.77
C ILE A 175 -14.16 -17.07 -7.68
N SER A 176 -14.89 -17.60 -6.71
CA SER A 176 -16.18 -17.01 -6.33
C SER A 176 -15.95 -15.97 -5.24
N VAL A 177 -16.70 -14.89 -5.32
CA VAL A 177 -16.50 -13.73 -4.46
C VAL A 177 -17.84 -13.42 -3.80
N GLU A 178 -17.93 -13.57 -2.48
CA GLU A 178 -19.18 -13.45 -1.74
C GLU A 178 -19.28 -12.09 -1.04
N PHE A 179 -20.34 -11.33 -1.29
CA PHE A 179 -20.48 -9.97 -0.78
C PHE A 179 -20.99 -9.94 0.66
N ALA A 180 -20.40 -9.02 1.44
CA ALA A 180 -20.67 -8.85 2.86
C ALA A 180 -22.14 -8.57 3.23
N GLY A 181 -22.99 -8.16 2.28
CA GLY A 181 -24.43 -7.96 2.53
C GLY A 181 -25.19 -9.22 2.96
N ALA A 182 -24.58 -10.41 2.83
CA ALA A 182 -25.16 -11.67 3.26
C ALA A 182 -25.08 -11.91 4.79
N ILE A 183 -24.16 -11.25 5.49
CA ILE A 183 -23.97 -11.41 6.94
C ILE A 183 -24.47 -10.14 7.66
N PRO A 184 -25.46 -10.23 8.57
CA PRO A 184 -25.91 -9.07 9.32
C PRO A 184 -24.79 -8.44 10.15
N GLY A 185 -24.60 -7.12 10.01
CA GLY A 185 -23.62 -6.36 10.80
C GLY A 185 -22.22 -6.26 10.20
N THR A 186 -21.97 -6.82 9.02
CA THR A 186 -20.68 -6.64 8.32
C THR A 186 -20.65 -5.39 7.44
N PRO A 187 -19.48 -4.77 7.24
CA PRO A 187 -19.34 -3.58 6.41
C PRO A 187 -19.77 -3.84 4.96
N VAL A 188 -20.44 -2.86 4.34
CA VAL A 188 -20.82 -2.90 2.92
C VAL A 188 -20.31 -1.62 2.27
N GLY A 189 -19.13 -1.71 1.68
CA GLY A 189 -18.43 -0.60 1.05
C GLY A 189 -18.62 -0.50 -0.45
N ASN A 190 -18.45 0.72 -0.95
CA ASN A 190 -18.41 1.02 -2.37
C ASN A 190 -16.99 0.90 -2.91
N LEU A 191 -16.86 0.57 -4.19
CA LEU A 191 -15.62 0.66 -4.95
C LEU A 191 -15.69 1.87 -5.87
N THR A 192 -14.85 2.87 -5.63
CA THR A 192 -14.78 4.09 -6.45
C THR A 192 -13.42 4.22 -7.10
N ASN A 193 -13.40 4.43 -8.42
CA ASN A 193 -12.20 4.80 -9.16
C ASN A 193 -12.30 6.24 -9.66
N GLU A 194 -11.42 7.13 -9.19
CA GLU A 194 -11.24 8.49 -9.70
C GLU A 194 -9.94 8.65 -10.49
N ALA A 195 -9.15 7.57 -10.59
CA ALA A 195 -7.83 7.55 -11.20
C ALA A 195 -7.84 7.03 -12.64
N LYS A 196 -6.72 7.21 -13.33
CA LYS A 196 -6.38 6.48 -14.55
C LYS A 196 -5.61 5.22 -14.17
N LEU A 197 -6.32 4.11 -13.99
CA LEU A 197 -5.72 2.81 -13.68
C LEU A 197 -5.33 2.12 -14.98
N VAL A 198 -4.03 1.85 -15.12
CA VAL A 198 -3.44 1.26 -16.33
C VAL A 198 -2.68 0.00 -15.93
N LEU A 199 -2.91 -1.09 -16.65
CA LEU A 199 -2.08 -2.29 -16.60
C LEU A 199 -1.30 -2.46 -17.91
N ASP A 200 -0.30 -3.33 -17.86
CA ASP A 200 0.42 -3.80 -19.04
C ASP A 200 -0.50 -4.53 -20.04
N ALA A 201 -0.04 -4.62 -21.28
CA ALA A 201 -0.82 -5.22 -22.35
C ALA A 201 -1.10 -6.71 -22.10
N GLY A 202 -2.34 -7.15 -22.39
CA GLY A 202 -2.80 -8.52 -22.23
C GLY A 202 -3.25 -8.89 -20.82
N GLN A 203 -3.15 -7.98 -19.84
CA GLN A 203 -3.54 -8.24 -18.45
C GLN A 203 -5.04 -8.03 -18.19
N GLN A 204 -5.51 -8.56 -17.06
CA GLN A 204 -6.88 -8.35 -16.59
C GLN A 204 -6.92 -7.32 -15.46
N LEU A 205 -7.78 -6.31 -15.60
CA LEU A 205 -8.07 -5.32 -14.57
C LEU A 205 -9.53 -5.48 -14.15
N THR A 206 -9.81 -5.92 -12.93
CA THR A 206 -11.19 -6.15 -12.48
C THR A 206 -11.49 -5.38 -11.21
N LEU A 207 -12.56 -4.57 -11.27
CA LEU A 207 -13.15 -3.88 -10.13
C LEU A 207 -14.50 -4.52 -9.84
N GLN A 208 -14.66 -5.14 -8.68
CA GLN A 208 -15.88 -5.82 -8.29
C GLN A 208 -16.42 -5.27 -6.97
N GLY A 209 -17.73 -5.06 -6.85
CA GLY A 209 -18.29 -4.48 -5.65
C GLY A 209 -19.80 -4.50 -5.68
N ASN A 210 -20.43 -4.31 -4.52
CA ASN A 210 -21.88 -4.08 -4.46
C ASN A 210 -22.29 -2.86 -5.27
N THR A 211 -21.51 -1.78 -5.12
CA THR A 211 -21.58 -0.59 -5.98
C THR A 211 -20.19 -0.30 -6.50
N VAL A 212 -20.04 -0.20 -7.82
CA VAL A 212 -18.81 0.21 -8.49
C VAL A 212 -19.06 1.53 -9.22
N VAL A 213 -18.25 2.54 -8.94
CA VAL A 213 -18.31 3.87 -9.59
C VAL A 213 -16.95 4.19 -10.18
N SER A 214 -16.83 4.18 -11.51
CA SER A 214 -15.62 4.67 -12.19
C SER A 214 -15.89 6.06 -12.79
N ARG A 215 -15.17 7.06 -12.29
CA ARG A 215 -15.09 8.43 -12.80
C ARG A 215 -13.78 8.69 -13.54
N GLY A 216 -12.77 7.86 -13.32
CA GLY A 216 -11.52 7.85 -14.06
C GLY A 216 -11.50 6.82 -15.20
N GLU A 217 -10.30 6.44 -15.64
CA GLU A 217 -10.06 5.52 -16.76
C GLU A 217 -9.61 4.15 -16.24
N LEU A 218 -10.03 3.08 -16.91
CA LEU A 218 -9.55 1.72 -16.71
C LEU A 218 -8.97 1.23 -18.03
N ILE A 219 -7.69 0.86 -18.07
CA ILE A 219 -6.98 0.55 -19.31
C ILE A 219 -6.17 -0.74 -19.12
N ALA A 220 -6.50 -1.75 -19.92
CA ALA A 220 -5.74 -2.99 -20.07
C ALA A 220 -5.60 -3.30 -21.58
N PRO A 221 -4.57 -2.79 -22.28
CA PRO A 221 -4.49 -2.86 -23.74
C PRO A 221 -4.40 -4.31 -24.24
N GLY A 222 -5.32 -4.76 -25.09
CA GLY A 222 -5.36 -6.16 -25.54
C GLY A 222 -5.67 -7.17 -24.42
N GLY A 223 -6.03 -6.68 -23.24
CA GLY A 223 -6.47 -7.45 -22.08
C GLY A 223 -7.97 -7.30 -21.83
N THR A 224 -8.39 -7.43 -20.58
CA THR A 224 -9.80 -7.32 -20.17
C THR A 224 -9.97 -6.30 -19.04
N VAL A 225 -11.06 -5.52 -19.13
CA VAL A 225 -11.56 -4.62 -18.08
C VAL A 225 -12.99 -5.02 -17.74
#